data_AF-A0A076L0E9-F1
#
_entry.id   AF-A0A076L0E9-F1
#
_cell.length_a   1.000
_cell.length_b   1.000
_cell.length_c   1.000
_cell.angle_alpha   90.00
_cell.angle_beta   90.00
_cell.angle_gamma   90.00
#
_symmetry.space_group_name_H-M   'P 1'
#
loop_
_entity.id
_entity.type
_entity.pdbx_description
1 polymer ?
#
loop_
_entity_poly.entity_id
_entity_poly.type
_entity_poly.pdbx_seq_one_letter_code
_entity_poly.pdbx_strand_id
1 'polypeptide(L)' 'MEAPEGCPSEIYDIMKQAWDLESDNRPTFAEILKRLEHLRAITD' A
#
# COMPACT_ATOMS: atom_id res chain seq x y z
N MET A 1 -12.18 1.03 -7.59
CA MET A 1 -11.52 2.27 -8.08
C MET A 1 -10.44 1.85 -9.05
N GLU A 2 -10.03 2.72 -9.96
CA GLU A 2 -8.87 2.47 -10.83
C GLU A 2 -7.60 3.04 -10.18
N ALA A 3 -6.44 2.54 -10.60
CA ALA A 3 -5.16 3.09 -10.17
C ALA A 3 -4.91 4.47 -10.81
N PRO A 4 -4.35 5.44 -10.09
CA PRO A 4 -3.90 6.69 -10.69
C PRO A 4 -2.82 6.44 -11.75
N GLU A 5 -2.77 7.30 -12.78
CA GLU A 5 -1.72 7.24 -13.81
C GLU A 5 -0.33 7.35 -13.16
N GLY A 6 0.59 6.46 -13.55
CA GLY A 6 1.95 6.42 -13.02
C GLY A 6 2.08 5.87 -11.59
N CYS A 7 0.99 5.39 -10.97
CA CYS A 7 1.05 4.77 -9.65
C CYS A 7 1.65 3.36 -9.74
N PRO A 8 2.72 3.04 -8.98
CA PRO A 8 3.23 1.67 -8.89
C PRO A 8 2.17 0.71 -8.34
N SER A 9 2.12 -0.51 -8.89
CA SER A 9 1.16 -1.54 -8.49
C SER A 9 1.17 -1.82 -6.99
N GLU A 10 2.35 -1.86 -6.39
CA GLU A 10 2.59 -2.18 -4.99
C GLU A 10 2.05 -1.09 -4.06
N ILE A 11 2.15 0.18 -4.49
CA ILE A 11 1.57 1.32 -3.79
C ILE A 11 0.04 1.25 -3.89
N TYR A 12 -0.48 0.93 -5.08
CA TYR A 12 -1.91 0.78 -5.27
C TYR A 12 -2.51 -0.38 -4.46
N ASP A 13 -1.77 -1.46 -4.29
CA ASP A 13 -2.17 -2.59 -3.44
C ASP A 13 -2.22 -2.21 -1.96
N ILE A 14 -1.31 -1.35 -1.47
CA ILE A 14 -1.39 -0.76 -0.12
C ILE A 14 -2.69 0.04 0.00
N MET A 15 -3.01 0.87 -1.00
CA MET A 15 -4.24 1.69 -0.99
C MET A 15 -5.50 0.83 -0.94
N LYS A 16 -5.60 -0.19 -1.81
CA LYS A 16 -6.76 -1.11 -1.83
C LYS A 16 -6.96 -1.81 -0.49
N GLN A 17 -5.87 -2.27 0.14
CA GLN A 17 -5.98 -2.92 1.45
C GLN A 17 -6.42 -1.93 2.55
N ALA A 18 -5.98 -0.68 2.49
CA ALA A 18 -6.44 0.37 3.41
C ALA A 18 -7.93 0.73 3.20
N TRP A 19 -8.48 0.44 2.02
CA TRP A 19 -9.90 0.62 1.68
C TRP A 19 -10.74 -0.63 1.88
N ASP A 20 -10.24 -1.64 2.59
CA ASP A 20 -11.01 -2.87 2.84
C ASP A 20 -12.31 -2.54 3.58
N LEU A 21 -13.38 -3.23 3.15
CA LEU A 21 -14.72 -3.07 3.71
C LEU A 21 -14.71 -3.41 5.20
N GLU A 22 -14.03 -4.51 5.55
CA GLU A 22 -13.86 -4.96 6.93
C GLU A 22 -12.67 -4.22 7.56
N SER A 23 -12.90 -3.56 8.70
CA SER A 23 -11.86 -2.77 9.36
C SER A 23 -10.64 -3.60 9.76
N ASP A 24 -10.86 -4.86 10.10
CA ASP A 24 -9.84 -5.77 10.62
C ASP A 24 -8.88 -6.25 9.53
N ASN A 25 -9.26 -6.12 8.24
CA ASN A 25 -8.41 -6.45 7.11
C ASN A 25 -7.48 -5.29 6.71
N ARG A 26 -7.75 -4.08 7.21
CA ARG A 26 -6.94 -2.90 6.90
C ARG A 26 -5.58 -3.01 7.59
N PRO A 27 -4.48 -2.65 6.90
CA PRO A 27 -3.17 -2.70 7.51
C PRO A 27 -3.04 -1.61 8.57
N THR A 28 -2.31 -1.91 9.62
CA THR A 28 -1.87 -0.92 10.60
C THR A 28 -0.83 0.01 9.99
N PHE A 29 -0.64 1.19 10.59
CA PHE A 29 0.41 2.12 10.16
C PHE A 29 1.82 1.51 10.21
N ALA A 30 2.09 0.64 11.18
CA ALA A 30 3.38 -0.03 11.30
C ALA A 30 3.66 -0.99 10.12
N GLU A 31 2.63 -1.72 9.67
CA GLU A 31 2.74 -2.60 8.50
C GLU A 31 2.91 -1.81 7.21
N ILE A 32 2.17 -0.70 7.05
CA ILE A 32 2.33 0.21 5.90
C ILE A 32 3.75 0.77 5.85
N LEU A 33 4.27 1.29 6.98
CA LEU A 33 5.62 1.85 7.04
C LEU A 33 6.67 0.84 6.61
N LYS A 34 6.62 -0.39 7.14
CA LYS A 34 7.54 -1.47 6.78
C LYS A 34 7.52 -1.77 5.27
N ARG A 35 6.33 -1.79 4.66
CA ARG A 35 6.19 -2.00 3.20
C ARG A 35 6.78 -0.85 2.41
N LEU A 36 6.52 0.40 2.80
CA LEU A 36 7.05 1.58 2.12
C LEU A 36 8.58 1.67 2.21
N GLU A 37 9.16 1.33 3.36
CA GLU A 37 10.62 1.28 3.53
C GLU A 37 11.26 0.21 2.65
N HIS A 38 10.62 -0.95 2.52
CA HIS A 38 11.07 -1.99 1.61
C HIS A 38 11.03 -1.54 0.15
N LEU A 39 9.92 -0.93 -0.29
CA LEU A 39 9.78 -0.40 -1.65
C LEU A 39 10.82 0.69 -1.96
N ARG A 40 11.10 1.58 -1.00
CA ARG A 40 12.16 2.58 -1.14
C ARG A 40 13.52 1.91 -1.36
N ALA A 41 13.88 0.93 -0.53
CA ALA A 41 15.19 0.28 -0.57
C ALA A 41 15.47 -0.53 -1.85
N ILE A 42 14.43 -0.99 -2.56
CA ILE A 42 14.59 -1.71 -3.84
C ILE A 42 14.53 -0.81 -5.08
N THR A 43 14.13 0.45 -4.90
CA THR A 43 14.01 1.42 -6.01
C THR A 43 15.20 2.41 -6.03
N ASP A 44 16.13 2.26 -5.08
CA ASP A 44 17.40 3.00 -5.01
C ASP A 44 18.49 2.42 -5.94
#